data_AF-A0A839P2N4-F1
#
_entry.id   AF-A0A839P2N4-F1
#
_cell.length_a   1.000
_cell.length_b   1.000
_cell.length_c   1.000
_cell.angle_alpha   90.00
_cell.angle_beta   90.00
_cell.angle_gamma   90.00
#
_symmetry.space_group_name_H-M   'P 1'
#
loop_
_entity.id
_entity.type
_entity.pdbx_description
1 polymer ?
#
loop_
_entity_poly.entity_id
_entity_poly.type
_entity_poly.pdbx_seq_one_letter_code
_entity_poly.pdbx_strand_id
1 'polypeptide(L)'
;MQREQAAGSFNVDILAEDADGRVVVVENQLERSDHDHLGKLITYLSMFGAKVAVWIVSEPRPEHVTAVSWLNESGLCEFYLIKLEAVRIGSSEPAPLLTVITRLSESQLEVGEVKKEQAARYDERREFWKELLERSKSKTKLFSTISPSSYHWIGTGSGRAGVGFNYVVN
;
A
#
# COMPACT_ATOMS: atom_id res chain seq x y z
N MET A 1 11.29 -3.55 -16.75
CA MET A 1 10.16 -4.44 -17.11
C MET A 1 10.72 -5.82 -17.45
N GLN A 2 10.31 -6.85 -16.72
CA GLN A 2 10.62 -8.24 -17.05
C GLN A 2 9.31 -8.91 -17.51
N ARG A 3 9.37 -9.63 -18.64
CA ARG A 3 8.24 -10.41 -19.18
C ARG A 3 8.48 -11.88 -18.81
N GLU A 4 7.43 -12.57 -18.39
CA GLU A 4 7.44 -14.01 -18.05
C GLU A 4 8.49 -14.37 -16.98
N GLN A 5 8.24 -13.99 -15.72
CA GLN A 5 9.12 -14.37 -14.62
C GLN A 5 8.58 -15.59 -13.87
N ALA A 6 9.39 -16.65 -13.80
CA ALA A 6 9.05 -17.86 -13.07
C ALA A 6 8.99 -17.59 -11.55
N ALA A 7 7.87 -17.94 -10.96
CA ALA A 7 7.50 -17.77 -9.56
C ALA A 7 7.23 -19.17 -8.97
N GLY A 8 8.27 -20.00 -8.86
CA GLY A 8 8.10 -21.41 -8.51
C GLY A 8 7.44 -22.20 -9.66
N SER A 9 6.24 -22.74 -9.44
CA SER A 9 5.46 -23.47 -10.48
C SER A 9 4.57 -22.57 -11.35
N PHE A 10 4.54 -21.27 -11.09
CA PHE A 10 3.65 -20.33 -11.76
C PHE A 10 4.45 -19.25 -12.51
N ASN A 11 3.88 -18.69 -13.59
CA ASN A 11 4.51 -17.63 -14.37
C ASN A 11 3.66 -16.36 -14.27
N VAL A 12 4.28 -15.27 -13.83
CA VAL A 12 3.67 -13.93 -13.91
C VAL A 12 3.88 -13.40 -15.31
N ASP A 13 2.83 -12.84 -15.93
CA ASP A 13 2.95 -12.29 -17.27
C ASP A 13 3.97 -11.13 -17.31
N ILE A 14 3.81 -10.16 -16.41
CA ILE A 14 4.70 -9.01 -16.32
C ILE A 14 4.96 -8.63 -14.86
N LEU A 15 6.24 -8.51 -14.51
CA LEU A 15 6.70 -7.83 -13.31
C LEU A 15 7.34 -6.49 -13.71
N ALA A 16 6.85 -5.42 -13.12
CA ALA A 16 7.28 -4.06 -13.39
C ALA A 16 7.54 -3.29 -12.10
N GLU A 17 8.05 -2.07 -12.29
CA GLU A 17 8.28 -1.09 -11.25
C GLU A 17 7.65 0.21 -11.75
N ASP A 18 6.89 0.90 -10.90
CA ASP A 18 6.34 2.20 -11.24
C ASP A 18 7.35 3.34 -11.03
N ALA A 19 6.91 4.59 -11.24
CA ALA A 19 7.79 5.76 -11.11
C ALA A 19 8.31 5.99 -9.68
N ASP A 20 7.64 5.43 -8.67
CA ASP A 20 7.98 5.56 -7.25
C ASP A 20 8.78 4.36 -6.73
N GLY A 21 9.17 3.43 -7.61
CA GLY A 21 9.91 2.23 -7.24
C GLY A 21 9.05 1.11 -6.67
N ARG A 22 7.71 1.21 -6.76
CA ARG A 22 6.81 0.18 -6.24
C ARG A 22 6.73 -0.97 -7.24
N VAL A 23 6.86 -2.18 -6.73
CA VAL A 23 6.69 -3.40 -7.54
C VAL A 23 5.24 -3.52 -7.97
N VAL A 24 5.05 -3.74 -9.27
CA VAL A 24 3.76 -3.88 -9.96
C VAL A 24 3.69 -5.26 -10.60
N VAL A 25 2.60 -5.99 -10.31
CA VAL A 25 2.27 -7.24 -10.99
C VAL A 25 1.17 -6.97 -12.01
N VAL A 26 1.33 -7.46 -13.24
CA VAL A 26 0.29 -7.41 -14.26
C VAL A 26 -0.09 -8.81 -14.70
N GLU A 27 -1.39 -9.09 -14.75
CA GLU A 27 -1.98 -10.31 -15.31
C GLU A 27 -2.85 -9.93 -16.51
N ASN A 28 -2.58 -10.51 -17.68
CA ASN A 28 -3.37 -10.33 -18.88
C ASN A 28 -4.26 -11.54 -19.12
N GLN A 29 -5.56 -11.31 -19.26
CA GLN A 29 -6.53 -12.31 -19.61
C GLN A 29 -7.28 -11.84 -20.87
N LEU A 30 -7.12 -12.54 -21.99
CA LEU A 30 -7.78 -12.18 -23.25
C LEU A 30 -9.25 -12.61 -23.28
N GLU A 31 -9.68 -13.34 -22.26
CA GLU A 31 -11.03 -13.83 -22.03
C GLU A 31 -11.79 -12.99 -20.99
N ARG A 32 -13.02 -13.41 -20.72
CA ARG A 32 -13.82 -12.93 -19.61
C ARG A 32 -13.14 -13.22 -18.29
N SER A 33 -13.16 -12.26 -17.37
CA SER A 33 -12.54 -12.42 -16.06
C SER A 33 -13.04 -13.66 -15.29
N ASP A 34 -12.14 -14.34 -14.58
CA ASP A 34 -12.45 -15.52 -13.76
C ASP A 34 -11.75 -15.48 -12.39
N HIS A 35 -12.15 -16.42 -11.52
CA HIS A 35 -11.59 -16.52 -10.17
C HIS A 35 -10.15 -17.07 -10.17
N ASP A 36 -9.75 -17.82 -11.20
CA ASP A 36 -8.42 -18.42 -11.29
C ASP A 36 -7.37 -17.32 -11.47
N HIS A 37 -7.60 -16.39 -12.40
CA HIS A 37 -6.71 -15.26 -12.66
C HIS A 37 -6.71 -14.25 -11.50
N LEU A 38 -7.86 -14.01 -10.87
CA LEU A 38 -7.90 -13.20 -9.64
C LEU A 38 -7.06 -13.83 -8.53
N GLY A 39 -7.17 -15.15 -8.34
CA GLY A 39 -6.37 -15.90 -7.37
C GLY A 39 -4.87 -15.84 -7.65
N LYS A 40 -4.46 -16.01 -8.92
CA LYS A 40 -3.07 -15.84 -9.37
C LYS A 40 -2.56 -14.44 -9.06
N LEU A 41 -3.31 -13.40 -9.44
CA LEU A 41 -2.93 -12.00 -9.22
C LEU A 41 -2.66 -11.71 -7.73
N ILE A 42 -3.53 -12.17 -6.84
CA ILE A 42 -3.35 -12.01 -5.38
C ILE A 42 -2.12 -12.80 -4.90
N THR A 43 -1.94 -14.02 -5.39
CA THR A 43 -0.80 -14.88 -5.05
C THR A 43 0.52 -14.24 -5.46
N TYR A 44 0.60 -13.72 -6.67
CA TYR A 44 1.77 -13.02 -7.19
C TYR A 44 2.05 -11.73 -6.43
N LEU A 45 1.01 -10.95 -6.14
CA LEU A 45 1.15 -9.73 -5.37
C LEU A 45 1.78 -10.02 -3.99
N SER A 46 1.34 -11.07 -3.31
CA SER A 46 1.92 -11.48 -2.04
C SER A 46 3.34 -12.02 -2.18
N MET A 47 3.61 -12.84 -3.20
CA MET A 47 4.91 -13.47 -3.41
C MET A 47 6.02 -12.46 -3.73
N PHE A 48 5.70 -11.44 -4.54
CA PHE A 48 6.66 -10.42 -4.95
C PHE A 48 6.68 -9.19 -4.03
N GLY A 49 5.88 -9.19 -2.96
CA GLY A 49 5.73 -8.02 -2.09
C GLY A 49 5.22 -6.78 -2.84
N ALA A 50 4.49 -7.00 -3.95
CA ALA A 50 4.00 -5.94 -4.80
C ALA A 50 2.97 -5.09 -4.08
N LYS A 51 2.92 -3.80 -4.43
CA LYS A 51 1.94 -2.86 -3.87
C LYS A 51 0.84 -2.52 -4.86
N VAL A 52 1.07 -2.84 -6.13
CA VAL A 52 0.14 -2.56 -7.21
C VAL A 52 -0.10 -3.84 -8.02
N ALA A 53 -1.37 -4.13 -8.28
CA ALA A 53 -1.82 -5.21 -9.14
C ALA A 53 -2.64 -4.63 -10.29
N VAL A 54 -2.35 -5.06 -11.52
CA VAL A 54 -3.08 -4.66 -12.72
C VAL A 54 -3.63 -5.91 -13.39
N TRP A 55 -4.95 -5.99 -13.52
CA TRP A 55 -5.64 -7.08 -14.20
C TRP A 55 -6.29 -6.56 -15.48
N ILE A 56 -5.79 -7.02 -16.61
CA ILE A 56 -6.29 -6.63 -17.94
C ILE A 56 -7.17 -7.76 -18.46
N VAL A 57 -8.44 -7.48 -18.75
CA VAL A 57 -9.45 -8.47 -19.14
C VAL A 57 -10.22 -8.00 -20.38
N SER A 58 -10.73 -8.90 -21.22
CA SER A 58 -11.59 -8.48 -22.35
C SER A 58 -13.03 -8.21 -21.92
N GLU A 59 -13.56 -9.02 -20.99
CA GLU A 59 -14.91 -8.88 -20.44
C GLU A 59 -14.90 -8.93 -18.90
N PRO A 60 -14.89 -7.77 -18.21
CA PRO A 60 -14.91 -7.71 -16.76
C PRO A 60 -16.30 -8.07 -16.22
N ARG A 61 -16.41 -9.18 -15.49
CA ARG A 61 -17.64 -9.59 -14.82
C ARG A 61 -17.95 -8.72 -13.59
N PRO A 62 -19.22 -8.38 -13.31
CA PRO A 62 -19.62 -7.55 -12.17
C PRO A 62 -19.07 -8.03 -10.81
N GLU A 63 -19.09 -9.32 -10.55
CA GLU A 63 -18.56 -9.92 -9.31
C GLU A 63 -17.07 -9.68 -9.11
N HIS A 64 -16.29 -9.64 -10.20
CA HIS A 64 -14.86 -9.33 -10.14
C HIS A 64 -14.62 -7.83 -9.99
N VAL A 65 -15.46 -6.98 -10.59
CA VAL A 65 -15.46 -5.54 -10.32
C VAL A 65 -15.69 -5.29 -8.82
N THR A 66 -16.71 -5.93 -8.24
CA THR A 66 -17.01 -5.83 -6.79
C THR A 66 -15.86 -6.35 -5.94
N ALA A 67 -15.29 -7.51 -6.27
CA ALA A 67 -14.18 -8.09 -5.53
C ALA A 67 -12.94 -7.18 -5.53
N VAL A 68 -12.56 -6.64 -6.69
CA VAL A 68 -11.43 -5.72 -6.82
C VAL A 68 -11.68 -4.42 -6.06
N SER A 69 -12.89 -3.87 -6.11
CA SER A 69 -13.25 -2.70 -5.30
C SER A 69 -13.15 -2.97 -3.80
N TRP A 70 -13.61 -4.13 -3.33
CA TRP A 70 -13.46 -4.55 -1.93
C TRP A 70 -11.98 -4.70 -1.53
N LEU A 71 -11.13 -5.23 -2.41
CA LEU A 71 -9.69 -5.31 -2.16
C LEU A 71 -9.05 -3.92 -2.04
N ASN A 72 -9.47 -2.96 -2.88
CA ASN A 72 -9.02 -1.57 -2.78
C ASN A 72 -9.44 -0.93 -1.44
N GLU A 73 -10.65 -1.20 -0.96
CA GLU A 73 -11.12 -0.71 0.35
C GLU A 73 -10.28 -1.19 1.54
N SER A 74 -9.57 -2.33 1.40
CA SER A 74 -8.65 -2.81 2.44
C SER A 74 -7.49 -1.85 2.70
N GLY A 75 -7.11 -1.02 1.71
CA GLY A 75 -5.95 -0.13 1.76
C GLY A 75 -4.60 -0.86 1.85
N LEU A 76 -4.57 -2.18 1.66
CA LEU A 76 -3.33 -2.97 1.72
C LEU A 76 -2.52 -2.83 0.43
N CYS A 77 -3.20 -2.79 -0.72
CA CYS A 77 -2.64 -2.78 -2.06
C CYS A 77 -3.58 -2.04 -3.02
N GLU A 78 -3.03 -1.60 -4.15
CA GLU A 78 -3.75 -0.87 -5.20
C GLU A 78 -4.05 -1.82 -6.36
N PHE A 79 -5.33 -2.07 -6.62
CA PHE A 79 -5.77 -2.93 -7.72
C PHE A 79 -6.41 -2.10 -8.83
N TYR A 80 -6.01 -2.40 -10.05
CA TYR A 80 -6.58 -1.88 -11.29
C TYR A 80 -7.22 -3.03 -12.05
N LEU A 81 -8.52 -2.92 -12.35
CA LEU A 81 -9.17 -3.78 -13.34
C LEU A 81 -9.36 -2.95 -14.61
N ILE A 82 -8.78 -3.42 -15.71
CA ILE A 82 -8.76 -2.71 -16.98
C ILE A 82 -9.43 -3.58 -18.03
N LYS A 83 -10.40 -3.00 -18.74
CA LYS A 83 -10.99 -3.62 -19.91
C LYS A 83 -10.11 -3.33 -21.14
N LEU A 84 -9.73 -4.37 -21.86
CA LEU A 84 -9.04 -4.28 -23.15
C LEU A 84 -10.03 -4.47 -24.29
N GLU A 85 -10.08 -3.50 -25.20
CA GLU A 85 -10.89 -3.55 -26.41
C GLU A 85 -10.02 -3.27 -27.64
N ALA A 86 -10.34 -3.86 -28.79
CA ALA A 86 -9.74 -3.49 -30.06
C ALA A 86 -10.68 -2.51 -30.78
N VAL A 87 -10.22 -1.28 -30.99
CA VAL A 87 -10.96 -0.23 -31.70
C VAL A 87 -10.32 0.07 -33.04
N ARG A 88 -11.12 0.46 -34.03
CA ARG A 88 -10.65 0.81 -35.38
C ARG A 88 -11.34 2.08 -35.85
N ILE A 89 -10.56 3.03 -36.39
CA ILE A 89 -11.09 4.27 -36.95
C ILE A 89 -10.92 4.23 -38.47
N GLY A 90 -12.04 4.17 -39.20
CA GLY A 90 -12.03 4.07 -40.65
C GLY A 90 -11.26 2.84 -41.13
N SER A 91 -10.24 3.05 -41.97
CA SER A 91 -9.40 1.99 -42.52
C SER A 91 -8.12 1.71 -41.72
N SER A 92 -7.91 2.34 -40.56
CA SER A 92 -6.69 2.14 -39.75
C SER A 92 -6.47 0.68 -39.35
N GLU A 93 -5.26 0.35 -38.92
CA GLU A 93 -5.05 -0.89 -38.15
C GLU A 93 -5.84 -0.82 -36.82
N PRO A 94 -6.30 -1.96 -36.29
CA PRO A 94 -6.90 -2.02 -34.96
C PRO A 94 -5.91 -1.52 -33.89
N ALA A 95 -6.38 -0.67 -32.99
CA ALA A 95 -5.63 -0.15 -31.86
C ALA A 95 -6.22 -0.66 -30.54
N PRO A 96 -5.38 -0.92 -29.52
CA PRO A 96 -5.87 -1.27 -28.20
C PRO A 96 -6.47 -0.04 -27.50
N LEU A 97 -7.67 -0.19 -26.96
CA LEU A 97 -8.30 0.72 -26.02
C LEU A 97 -8.28 0.09 -24.64
N LEU A 98 -7.66 0.76 -23.68
CA LEU A 98 -7.60 0.36 -22.28
C LEU A 98 -8.54 1.26 -21.47
N THR A 99 -9.58 0.68 -20.89
CA THR A 99 -10.57 1.38 -20.06
C THR A 99 -10.43 0.94 -18.61
N VAL A 100 -10.12 1.85 -17.70
CA VAL A 100 -10.07 1.55 -16.25
C VAL A 100 -11.49 1.36 -15.73
N ILE A 101 -11.79 0.16 -15.24
CA ILE A 101 -13.11 -0.22 -14.72
C ILE A 101 -13.17 0.00 -13.20
N THR A 102 -12.12 -0.38 -12.49
CA THR A 102 -11.96 -0.07 -11.06
C THR A 102 -10.51 0.26 -10.75
N ARG A 103 -10.35 1.21 -9.83
CA ARG A 103 -9.13 1.70 -9.20
C ARG A 103 -9.51 2.24 -7.82
N LEU A 104 -8.52 2.44 -6.95
CA LEU A 104 -8.73 3.25 -5.75
C LEU A 104 -9.31 4.62 -6.12
N SER A 105 -10.32 5.07 -5.38
CA SER A 105 -10.84 6.42 -5.52
C SER A 105 -9.80 7.45 -5.05
N GLU A 106 -9.90 8.68 -5.54
CA GLU A 106 -9.03 9.78 -5.11
C GLU A 106 -9.10 10.00 -3.59
N SER A 107 -10.31 9.93 -3.02
CA SER A 107 -10.49 9.98 -1.57
C SER A 107 -9.80 8.84 -0.80
N GLN A 108 -9.74 7.64 -1.37
CA GLN A 108 -9.04 6.51 -0.74
C GLN A 108 -7.52 6.66 -0.85
N LEU A 109 -7.03 7.21 -1.96
CA LEU A 109 -5.62 7.55 -2.15
C LEU A 109 -5.16 8.59 -1.11
N GLU A 110 -5.91 9.68 -0.95
CA GLU A 110 -5.64 10.73 0.05
C GLU A 110 -5.61 10.18 1.48
N VAL A 111 -6.59 9.35 1.85
CA VAL A 111 -6.62 8.70 3.18
C VAL A 111 -5.42 7.76 3.36
N GLY A 112 -5.00 7.08 2.30
CA GLY A 112 -3.81 6.24 2.29
C GLY A 112 -2.53 7.05 2.54
N GLU A 113 -2.37 8.20 1.89
CA GLU A 113 -1.23 9.10 2.07
C GLU A 113 -1.19 9.69 3.49
N VAL A 114 -2.32 10.17 4.02
CA VAL A 114 -2.42 10.66 5.40
C VAL A 114 -2.01 9.58 6.40
N LYS A 115 -2.45 8.33 6.20
CA LYS A 115 -2.06 7.19 7.06
C LYS A 115 -0.57 6.89 6.97
N LYS A 116 0.02 6.92 5.76
CA LYS A 116 1.47 6.73 5.57
C LYS A 116 2.27 7.82 6.26
N GLU A 117 1.88 9.08 6.10
CA GLU A 117 2.53 10.22 6.74
C GLU A 117 2.42 10.13 8.27
N GLN A 118 1.25 9.76 8.78
CA GLN A 118 1.03 9.57 10.21
C GLN A 118 1.88 8.42 10.77
N ALA A 119 2.00 7.30 10.04
CA ALA A 119 2.87 6.18 10.41
C ALA A 119 4.35 6.57 10.43
N ALA A 120 4.83 7.29 9.41
CA ALA A 120 6.20 7.81 9.38
C ALA A 120 6.49 8.72 10.58
N ARG A 121 5.58 9.64 10.91
CA ARG A 121 5.70 10.50 12.10
C ARG A 121 5.71 9.71 13.40
N TYR A 122 4.98 8.59 13.49
CA TYR A 122 5.00 7.72 14.67
C TYR A 122 6.34 7.02 14.86
N ASP A 123 6.97 6.56 13.78
CA ASP A 123 8.29 5.95 13.82
C ASP A 123 9.37 6.96 14.20
N GLU A 124 9.34 8.15 13.60
CA GLU A 124 10.27 9.25 13.93
C GLU A 124 10.16 9.68 15.40
N ARG A 125 8.93 9.86 15.92
CA ARG A 125 8.73 10.23 17.33
C ARG A 125 9.23 9.16 18.28
N ARG A 126 8.99 7.89 17.96
CA ARG A 126 9.46 6.78 18.80
C ARG A 126 10.97 6.73 18.85
N GLU A 127 11.66 6.92 17.73
CA GLU A 127 13.13 6.99 17.72
C GLU A 127 13.65 8.26 18.41
N PHE A 128 13.02 9.41 18.22
CA PHE A 128 13.35 10.64 18.96
C PHE A 128 13.27 10.43 20.48
N TRP A 129 12.16 9.87 20.98
CA TRP A 129 12.00 9.63 22.41
C TRP A 129 12.99 8.60 22.94
N LYS A 130 13.30 7.57 22.16
CA LYS A 130 14.33 6.57 22.51
C LYS A 130 15.68 7.23 22.69
N GLU A 131 16.12 8.07 21.75
CA GLU A 131 17.37 8.80 21.89
C GLU A 131 17.37 9.79 23.06
N LEU A 132 16.30 10.57 23.22
CA LEU A 132 16.19 11.53 24.32
C LEU A 132 16.24 10.83 25.68
N LEU A 133 15.47 9.76 25.85
CA LEU A 133 15.43 8.98 27.09
C LEU A 133 16.82 8.40 27.40
N GLU A 134 17.52 7.86 26.41
CA GLU A 134 18.88 7.32 26.59
C GLU A 134 19.85 8.40 27.07
N ARG A 135 19.86 9.57 26.42
CA ARG A 135 20.71 10.71 26.82
C ARG A 135 20.34 11.23 28.22
N SER A 136 19.05 11.23 28.55
CA SER A 136 18.53 11.75 29.83
C SER A 136 18.99 10.96 31.05
N LYS A 137 19.29 9.66 30.90
CA LYS A 137 19.75 8.79 32.01
C LYS A 137 20.98 9.33 32.73
N SER A 138 21.85 10.03 32.01
CA SER A 138 23.06 10.68 32.55
C SER A 138 22.78 11.98 33.33
N LYS A 139 21.59 12.56 33.17
CA LYS A 139 21.20 13.87 33.72
C LYS A 139 20.14 13.78 34.81
N THR A 140 19.24 12.79 34.73
CA THR A 140 18.13 12.64 35.68
C THR A 140 17.60 11.20 35.72
N LYS A 141 17.00 10.82 36.85
CA LYS A 141 16.27 9.55 37.00
C LYS A 141 14.75 9.70 36.81
N LEU A 142 14.25 10.92 36.60
CA LEU A 142 12.80 11.20 36.54
C LEU A 142 12.05 10.38 35.48
N PHE A 143 12.71 10.09 34.35
CA PHE A 143 12.12 9.35 33.23
C PHE A 143 12.62 7.90 33.13
N SER A 144 13.26 7.35 34.17
CA SER A 144 13.89 6.02 34.10
C SER A 144 12.90 4.87 33.89
N THR A 145 11.61 5.08 34.17
CA THR A 145 10.53 4.10 33.99
C THR A 145 9.68 4.37 32.74
N ILE A 146 10.00 5.41 31.97
CA ILE A 146 9.21 5.82 30.80
C ILE A 146 9.79 5.14 29.56
N SER A 147 8.91 4.58 28.74
CA SER A 147 9.27 3.97 27.45
C SER A 147 9.04 4.94 26.29
N PRO A 148 9.76 4.80 25.16
CA PRO A 148 9.50 5.58 23.96
C PRO A 148 8.07 5.40 23.47
N SER A 149 7.47 6.48 22.98
CA SER A 149 6.07 6.52 22.54
C SER A 149 5.95 7.01 21.10
N SER A 150 4.82 6.76 20.44
CA SER A 150 4.48 7.40 19.16
C SER A 150 3.75 8.75 19.35
N TYR A 151 3.36 9.08 20.59
CA TYR A 151 2.72 10.37 20.88
C TYR A 151 3.70 11.54 20.81
N HIS A 152 3.13 12.74 20.66
CA HIS A 152 3.86 14.01 20.67
C HIS A 152 4.34 14.44 22.06
N TRP A 153 4.08 13.63 23.09
CA TRP A 153 4.50 13.90 24.46
C TRP A 153 4.85 12.61 25.22
N ILE A 154 5.72 12.74 26.22
CA ILE A 154 5.96 11.74 27.26
C ILE A 154 5.95 12.43 28.63
N GLY A 155 5.44 11.72 29.64
CA GLY A 155 5.25 12.30 30.96
C GLY A 155 5.73 11.39 32.09
N THR A 156 6.09 11.99 33.22
CA THR A 156 6.41 11.30 34.46
C THR A 156 5.84 12.06 35.66
N GLY A 157 5.60 11.34 36.76
CA GLY A 157 5.14 11.95 38.00
C GLY A 157 6.27 12.71 38.71
N SER A 158 5.94 13.79 39.40
CA SER A 158 6.92 14.53 40.24
C SER A 158 7.24 13.84 41.57
N GLY A 159 6.52 12.77 41.92
CA GLY A 159 6.53 12.16 43.26
C GLY A 159 5.59 12.85 44.27
N ARG A 160 4.89 13.92 43.87
CA ARG A 160 3.81 14.55 44.65
C ARG A 160 2.46 14.35 43.97
N ALA A 161 1.42 14.14 44.78
CA ALA A 161 0.06 14.00 44.29
C ALA A 161 -0.34 15.21 43.45
N GLY A 162 -0.90 14.96 42.27
CA GLY A 162 -1.43 15.99 41.37
C GLY A 162 -0.42 16.79 40.55
N VAL A 163 0.89 16.48 40.61
CA VAL A 163 1.92 17.23 39.85
C VAL A 163 2.73 16.28 38.96
N GLY A 164 2.76 16.56 37.65
CA GLY A 164 3.50 15.82 36.64
C GLY A 164 4.39 16.70 35.78
N PHE A 165 5.41 16.10 35.17
CA PHE A 165 6.29 16.72 34.20
C PHE A 165 6.07 16.09 32.82
N ASN A 166 5.92 16.90 31.79
CA ASN A 166 5.74 16.44 30.42
C ASN A 166 6.81 17.06 29.51
N TYR A 167 7.40 16.23 28.66
CA TYR A 167 8.07 16.69 27.45
C TYR A 167 7.07 16.66 26.31
N VAL A 168 7.06 17.72 25.50
CA VAL A 168 6.16 17.89 24.36
C VAL A 168 6.99 18.35 23.17
N VAL A 169 6.78 17.72 22.01
CA VAL A 169 7.37 18.12 20.73
C VAL A 169 6.26 18.27 19.70
N ASN A 170 6.34 19.31 18.86
CA ASN A 170 5.37 19.54 17.78
C ASN A 170 5.84 18.85 16.51
#